data_AF-A0A358QVW5-F1
#
_entry.id   AF-A0A358QVW5-F1
#
_cell.length_a   1.000
_cell.length_b   1.000
_cell.length_c   1.000
_cell.angle_alpha   90.00
_cell.angle_beta   90.00
_cell.angle_gamma   90.00
#
_symmetry.space_group_name_H-M   'P 1'
#
loop_
_entity.id
_entity.type
_entity.pdbx_description
1 polymer ?
#
loop_
_entity_poly.entity_id
_entity_poly.type
_entity_poly.pdbx_seq_one_letter_code
_entity_poly.pdbx_strand_id
1 'polypeptide(L)'
;MALPCGFLLLYQSFPKEYDTGDGVRVNAITWLFQRITAAVLLVLLGVHLWLLYMNNTSEVISFAEAKARLMSAPYITLYVLLLLFGLFHALNGLYTVMVDMGIKPRKTAIGALLAVGLGLFGIGLISIFQFIM
;
A
#
# COMPACT_ATOMS: atom_id res chain seq x y z
N MET A 1 -35.66 -3.14 15.89
CA MET A 1 -35.19 -2.52 14.64
C MET A 1 -33.84 -3.16 14.30
N ALA A 2 -33.85 -4.20 13.45
CA ALA A 2 -32.64 -4.95 13.12
C ALA A 2 -31.80 -4.15 12.13
N LEU A 3 -30.57 -3.82 12.51
CA LEU A 3 -29.62 -3.17 11.61
C LEU A 3 -29.27 -4.16 10.48
N PRO A 4 -29.24 -3.73 9.21
CA PRO A 4 -28.90 -4.62 8.11
C PRO A 4 -27.51 -5.23 8.33
N CYS A 5 -27.32 -6.51 7.99
CA CYS A 5 -26.09 -7.27 8.27
C CYS A 5 -24.80 -6.58 7.79
N GLY A 6 -24.88 -5.76 6.72
CA GLY A 6 -23.74 -4.96 6.24
C GLY A 6 -23.29 -3.85 7.19
N PHE A 7 -24.22 -3.28 7.99
CA PHE A 7 -23.90 -2.26 8.98
C PHE A 7 -23.23 -2.85 10.23
N LEU A 8 -23.54 -4.11 10.57
CA LEU A 8 -22.92 -4.82 11.70
C LEU A 8 -21.42 -5.12 11.43
N LEU A 9 -21.06 -5.43 10.19
CA LEU A 9 -19.67 -5.66 9.78
C LEU A 9 -18.83 -4.38 9.86
N LEU A 10 -19.39 -3.24 9.45
CA LEU A 10 -18.72 -1.95 9.60
C LEU A 10 -18.55 -1.57 11.08
N TYR A 11 -19.54 -1.83 11.93
CA TYR A 11 -19.44 -1.57 13.37
C TYR A 11 -18.40 -2.45 14.08
N GLN A 12 -18.33 -3.75 13.75
CA GLN A 12 -17.30 -4.65 14.29
C GLN A 12 -15.89 -4.33 13.76
N SER A 13 -15.80 -3.65 12.61
CA SER A 13 -14.51 -3.26 12.04
C SER A 13 -13.86 -2.10 12.79
N PHE A 14 -14.63 -1.26 13.49
CA PHE A 14 -14.05 -0.16 14.25
C PHE A 14 -13.29 -0.69 15.47
N PRO A 15 -11.99 -0.38 15.61
CA PRO A 15 -11.27 -0.74 16.82
C PRO A 15 -11.89 0.00 17.99
N LYS A 16 -12.56 -0.74 18.88
CA LYS A 16 -12.97 -0.20 20.17
C LYS A 16 -11.70 0.00 20.99
N GLU A 17 -11.42 1.24 21.39
CA GLU A 17 -10.43 1.50 22.43
C GLU A 17 -10.93 0.86 23.71
N TYR A 18 -10.49 -0.36 23.98
CA TYR A 18 -10.66 -1.03 25.26
C TYR A 18 -9.26 -1.43 25.70
N ASP A 19 -8.94 -1.10 26.96
CA ASP A 19 -7.70 -1.52 27.59
C ASP A 19 -7.77 -3.03 27.79
N THR A 20 -7.08 -3.77 26.92
CA THR A 20 -7.03 -5.24 26.90
C THR A 20 -6.32 -5.84 28.10
N GLY A 21 -5.72 -5.03 28.98
CA GLY A 21 -4.97 -5.50 30.15
C GLY A 21 -3.67 -6.25 29.81
N ASP A 22 -3.40 -6.50 28.52
CA ASP A 22 -2.20 -7.16 27.98
C ASP A 22 -1.19 -6.16 27.37
N GLY A 23 -1.49 -4.86 27.44
CA GLY A 23 -0.66 -3.76 26.92
C GLY A 23 -0.72 -3.54 25.40
N VAL A 24 -1.61 -4.22 24.67
CA VAL A 24 -1.74 -4.08 23.21
C VAL A 24 -2.80 -3.03 22.85
N ARG A 25 -2.35 -1.81 22.53
CA ARG A 25 -3.24 -0.75 22.01
C ARG A 25 -3.58 -1.00 20.54
N VAL A 26 -4.87 -1.17 20.24
CA VAL A 26 -5.37 -1.23 18.86
C VAL A 26 -5.25 0.17 18.25
N ASN A 27 -4.41 0.35 17.22
CA ASN A 27 -4.17 1.67 16.66
C ASN A 27 -5.27 2.03 15.64
N ALA A 28 -6.28 2.79 16.11
CA ALA A 28 -7.35 3.33 15.26
C ALA A 28 -6.83 4.14 14.06
N ILE A 29 -5.67 4.78 14.21
CA ILE A 29 -5.02 5.54 13.14
C ILE A 29 -4.45 4.62 12.06
N THR A 30 -3.75 3.53 12.43
CA THR A 30 -3.26 2.55 11.44
C THR A 30 -4.41 1.92 10.66
N TRP A 31 -5.53 1.63 11.36
CA TRP A 31 -6.75 1.14 10.72
C TRP A 31 -7.32 2.15 9.72
N LEU A 32 -7.39 3.44 10.07
CA LEU A 32 -7.93 4.49 9.20
C LEU A 32 -7.05 4.67 7.96
N PHE A 33 -5.72 4.73 8.14
CA PHE A 33 -4.79 4.84 7.02
C PHE A 33 -4.86 3.65 6.07
N GLN A 34 -5.19 2.45 6.54
CA GLN A 34 -5.44 1.31 5.64
C GLN A 34 -6.61 1.56 4.68
N ARG A 35 -7.70 2.19 5.14
CA ARG A 35 -8.88 2.47 4.28
C ARG A 35 -8.59 3.59 3.30
N ILE A 36 -7.93 4.65 3.78
CA ILE A 36 -7.54 5.78 2.95
C ILE A 36 -6.58 5.31 1.86
N THR A 37 -5.54 4.55 2.21
CA THR A 37 -4.59 4.05 1.21
C THR A 37 -5.21 3.04 0.25
N ALA A 38 -6.16 2.19 0.70
CA ALA A 38 -6.91 1.32 -0.21
C ALA A 38 -7.70 2.12 -1.26
N ALA A 39 -8.43 3.16 -0.83
CA ALA A 39 -9.21 4.01 -1.72
C ALA A 39 -8.31 4.79 -2.71
N VAL A 40 -7.20 5.34 -2.22
CA VAL A 40 -6.20 6.02 -3.05
C VAL A 40 -5.58 5.06 -4.05
N LEU A 41 -5.17 3.86 -3.62
CA LEU A 41 -4.58 2.84 -4.48
C LEU A 41 -5.54 2.34 -5.54
N LEU A 42 -6.84 2.21 -5.24
CA LEU A 42 -7.84 1.83 -6.24
C LEU A 42 -7.82 2.79 -7.44
N VAL A 43 -7.71 4.09 -7.17
CA VAL A 43 -7.63 5.13 -8.22
C VAL A 43 -6.26 5.11 -8.91
N LEU A 44 -5.17 5.18 -8.14
CA LEU A 44 -3.82 5.28 -8.72
C LEU A 44 -3.45 4.04 -9.52
N LEU A 45 -3.73 2.84 -8.99
CA LEU A 45 -3.47 1.57 -9.67
C LEU A 45 -4.38 1.43 -10.89
N GLY A 46 -5.64 1.84 -10.78
CA GLY A 46 -6.58 1.86 -11.91
C GLY A 46 -6.05 2.73 -13.07
N VAL A 47 -5.63 3.96 -12.77
CA VAL A 47 -5.01 4.87 -13.75
C VAL A 47 -3.73 4.27 -14.34
N HIS A 48 -2.88 3.67 -13.50
CA HIS A 48 -1.65 3.04 -13.95
C HIS A 48 -1.90 1.88 -14.92
N LEU A 49 -2.81 0.96 -14.58
CA LEU A 49 -3.18 -0.15 -15.45
C LEU A 49 -3.86 0.34 -16.73
N TRP A 50 -4.72 1.36 -16.64
CA TRP A 50 -5.33 1.98 -17.82
C TRP A 50 -4.27 2.54 -18.79
N LEU A 51 -3.29 3.28 -18.27
CA LEU A 51 -2.21 3.85 -19.09
C LEU A 51 -1.33 2.75 -19.73
N LEU A 52 -1.14 1.62 -19.04
CA LEU A 52 -0.35 0.49 -19.54
C LEU A 52 -1.08 -0.37 -20.57
N TYR A 53 -2.38 -0.59 -20.43
CA TYR A 53 -3.11 -1.57 -21.23
C TYR A 53 -4.13 -0.98 -22.20
N MET A 54 -4.70 0.18 -21.89
CA MET A 54 -5.76 0.78 -22.71
C MET A 54 -5.25 1.94 -23.55
N ASN A 55 -4.34 2.74 -23.00
CA ASN A 55 -3.71 3.85 -23.72
C ASN A 55 -2.49 3.40 -24.55
N ASN A 56 -1.87 2.27 -24.21
CA ASN A 56 -0.77 1.70 -24.97
C ASN A 56 -1.27 0.51 -25.78
N THR A 57 -1.22 0.62 -27.10
CA THR A 57 -1.60 -0.47 -28.01
C THR A 57 -0.43 -1.41 -28.33
N SER A 58 0.77 -1.14 -27.81
CA SER A 58 1.93 -2.02 -27.98
C SER A 58 1.76 -3.28 -27.13
N GLU A 59 1.90 -4.46 -27.74
CA GLU A 59 1.91 -5.75 -27.03
C GLU A 59 3.10 -5.90 -26.07
N VAL A 60 4.18 -5.15 -26.31
CA VAL A 60 5.43 -5.22 -25.54
C VAL A 60 5.80 -3.84 -25.02
N ILE A 61 6.03 -3.73 -23.71
CA ILE A 61 6.59 -2.52 -23.09
C ILE A 61 8.08 -2.46 -23.40
N SER A 62 8.50 -1.48 -24.19
CA SER A 62 9.91 -1.26 -24.51
C SER A 62 10.61 -0.36 -23.49
N PHE A 63 11.94 -0.48 -23.40
CA PHE A 63 12.75 0.41 -22.56
C PHE A 63 12.58 1.88 -22.95
N ALA A 64 12.57 2.17 -24.27
CA ALA A 64 12.41 3.54 -24.78
C ALA A 64 11.08 4.15 -24.35
N GLU A 65 9.99 3.37 -24.39
CA GLU A 65 8.68 3.82 -23.95
C GLU A 65 8.62 4.05 -22.44
N ALA A 66 9.19 3.14 -21.64
CA ALA A 66 9.29 3.32 -20.19
C ALA A 66 10.07 4.60 -19.86
N LYS A 67 11.21 4.83 -20.52
CA LYS A 67 12.02 6.05 -20.37
C LYS A 67 11.20 7.30 -20.71
N ALA A 68 10.48 7.31 -21.84
CA ALA A 68 9.68 8.46 -22.25
C ALA A 68 8.62 8.85 -21.21
N ARG A 69 7.98 7.88 -20.57
CA ARG A 69 7.02 8.14 -19.47
C ARG A 69 7.72 8.71 -18.24
N LEU A 70 8.82 8.09 -17.81
CA LEU A 70 9.61 8.50 -16.66
C LEU A 70 10.34 9.85 -16.82
N MET A 71 10.31 10.46 -18.00
CA MET A 71 10.74 11.84 -18.22
C MET A 71 9.64 12.89 -18.00
N SER A 72 8.39 12.47 -17.77
CA SER A 72 7.28 13.39 -17.53
C SER A 72 6.92 13.48 -16.04
N ALA A 73 6.63 14.70 -15.57
CA ALA A 73 6.21 14.92 -14.20
C ALA A 73 4.96 14.11 -13.78
N PRO A 74 3.87 14.02 -14.59
CA PRO A 74 2.68 13.26 -14.18
C PRO A 74 2.95 11.76 -13.95
N TYR A 75 3.72 11.11 -14.82
CA TYR A 75 4.08 9.70 -14.65
C TYR A 75 5.01 9.49 -13.44
N ILE A 76 6.00 10.38 -13.23
CA ILE A 76 6.86 10.33 -12.04
C ILE A 76 6.01 10.44 -10.77
N THR A 77 5.10 11.40 -10.71
CA THR A 77 4.19 11.57 -9.57
C THR A 77 3.35 10.30 -9.34
N LEU A 78 2.76 9.73 -10.39
CA LEU A 78 1.99 8.50 -10.30
C LEU A 78 2.82 7.34 -9.72
N TYR A 79 4.06 7.15 -10.20
CA TYR A 79 4.95 6.09 -9.74
C TYR A 79 5.43 6.28 -8.30
N VAL A 80 5.78 7.50 -7.91
CA VAL A 80 6.19 7.80 -6.53
C VAL A 80 5.02 7.59 -5.56
N LEU A 81 3.81 8.03 -5.92
CA LEU A 81 2.63 7.82 -5.08
C LEU A 81 2.26 6.34 -4.97
N LEU A 82 2.31 5.59 -6.08
CA LEU A 82 2.12 4.13 -6.06
C LEU A 82 3.16 3.42 -5.19
N LEU A 83 4.42 3.81 -5.27
CA LEU A 83 5.49 3.27 -4.43
C LEU A 83 5.22 3.52 -2.95
N LEU A 84 4.91 4.77 -2.58
CA LEU A 84 4.66 5.16 -1.19
C LEU A 84 3.41 4.48 -0.61
N PHE A 85 2.26 4.66 -1.26
CA PHE A 85 1.00 4.12 -0.75
C PHE A 85 0.94 2.59 -0.87
N GLY A 86 1.52 2.02 -1.94
CA GLY A 86 1.58 0.58 -2.15
C GLY A 86 2.40 -0.11 -1.06
N LEU A 87 3.61 0.36 -0.78
CA LEU A 87 4.45 -0.20 0.29
C LEU A 87 3.80 -0.03 1.66
N PHE A 88 3.25 1.15 1.96
CA PHE A 88 2.55 1.35 3.22
C PHE A 88 1.38 0.36 3.38
N HIS A 89 0.48 0.31 2.39
CA HIS A 89 -0.74 -0.51 2.43
C HIS A 89 -0.39 -1.99 2.55
N ALA A 90 0.49 -2.48 1.67
CA ALA A 90 0.88 -3.88 1.60
C ALA A 90 1.60 -4.34 2.88
N LEU A 91 2.58 -3.58 3.39
CA LEU A 91 3.36 -4.01 4.55
C LEU A 91 2.57 -3.93 5.86
N ASN A 92 1.73 -2.90 6.03
CA ASN A 92 0.84 -2.82 7.19
C ASN A 92 -0.25 -3.91 7.13
N GLY A 93 -0.78 -4.22 5.94
CA GLY A 93 -1.77 -5.29 5.75
C GLY A 93 -1.16 -6.66 6.02
N LEU A 94 0.05 -6.90 5.51
CA LEU A 94 0.82 -8.10 5.77
C LEU A 94 1.10 -8.26 7.27
N TYR A 95 1.49 -7.19 7.98
CA TYR A 95 1.65 -7.23 9.43
C TYR A 95 0.37 -7.67 10.15
N THR A 96 -0.79 -7.15 9.76
CA THR A 96 -2.09 -7.56 10.34
C THR A 96 -2.32 -9.06 10.13
N VAL A 97 -2.14 -9.57 8.90
CA VAL A 97 -2.28 -11.00 8.60
C VAL A 97 -1.30 -11.84 9.44
N MET A 98 -0.04 -11.41 9.56
CA MET A 98 0.96 -12.11 10.38
C MET A 98 0.54 -12.20 11.86
N VAL A 99 -0.04 -11.13 12.40
CA VAL A 99 -0.56 -11.11 13.78
C VAL A 99 -1.77 -12.04 13.92
N ASP A 100 -2.69 -12.04 12.96
CA ASP A 100 -3.87 -12.90 12.95
C ASP A 100 -3.49 -14.39 12.82
N MET A 101 -2.39 -14.70 12.13
CA MET A 101 -1.78 -16.03 12.06
C MET A 101 -0.99 -16.42 13.32
N GLY A 102 -0.87 -15.52 14.31
CA GLY A 102 -0.18 -15.80 15.58
C GLY A 102 1.35 -15.71 15.54
N ILE A 103 1.95 -15.06 14.53
CA ILE A 103 3.42 -14.95 14.39
C ILE A 103 4.02 -14.13 15.54
N LYS A 104 5.05 -14.69 16.21
CA LYS A 104 5.80 -14.08 17.32
C LYS A 104 7.32 -14.31 17.15
N PRO A 105 8.19 -13.41 17.64
CA PRO A 105 7.88 -12.16 18.35
C PRO A 105 7.54 -11.00 17.39
N ARG A 106 6.54 -10.18 17.77
CA ARG A 106 6.03 -9.07 16.95
C ARG A 106 7.10 -8.03 16.57
N LYS A 107 8.06 -7.77 17.47
CA LYS A 107 9.16 -6.81 17.21
C LYS A 107 10.02 -7.24 16.03
N THR A 108 10.33 -8.54 15.92
CA THR A 108 11.11 -9.08 14.80
C THR A 108 10.33 -8.98 13.49
N ALA A 109 9.03 -9.28 13.51
CA ALA A 109 8.17 -9.11 12.33
C ALA A 109 8.16 -7.64 11.85
N ILE A 110 7.95 -6.69 12.76
CA ILE A 110 7.99 -5.25 12.43
C ILE A 110 9.36 -4.86 11.87
N GLY A 111 10.45 -5.27 12.53
CA GLY A 111 11.81 -4.96 12.07
C GLY A 111 12.10 -5.50 10.67
N ALA A 112 11.68 -6.73 10.38
CA ALA A 112 11.82 -7.35 9.06
C ALA A 112 11.01 -6.60 8.00
N LEU A 113 9.75 -6.27 8.28
CA LEU A 113 8.89 -5.52 7.35
C LEU A 113 9.43 -4.11 7.09
N LEU A 114 9.98 -3.44 8.10
CA LEU A 114 10.63 -2.14 7.92
C LEU A 114 11.89 -2.23 7.06
N ALA A 115 12.74 -3.24 7.30
CA ALA A 115 13.93 -3.46 6.49
C ALA A 115 13.58 -3.72 5.01
N VAL A 116 12.59 -4.58 4.76
CA VAL A 116 12.08 -4.85 3.42
C VAL A 116 11.48 -3.60 2.80
N GLY A 117 10.65 -2.86 3.54
CA GLY A 117 10.03 -1.63 3.06
C GLY A 117 11.04 -0.55 2.67
N LEU A 118 12.05 -0.31 3.51
CA LEU A 118 13.12 0.65 3.21
C LEU A 118 13.97 0.20 2.02
N GLY A 119 14.28 -1.10 1.92
CA GLY A 119 15.00 -1.67 0.78
C GLY A 119 14.24 -1.48 -0.54
N LEU A 120 12.96 -1.87 -0.57
CA LEU A 120 12.11 -1.70 -1.75
C LEU A 120 11.88 -0.23 -2.11
N PHE A 121 11.71 0.64 -1.11
CA PHE A 121 11.58 2.07 -1.33
C PHE A 121 12.85 2.67 -1.94
N GLY A 122 14.03 2.34 -1.40
CA GLY A 122 15.31 2.79 -1.92
C GLY A 122 15.56 2.31 -3.34
N ILE A 123 15.34 1.01 -3.61
CA ILE A 123 15.46 0.45 -4.96
C ILE A 123 14.49 1.14 -5.92
N GLY A 124 13.23 1.34 -5.52
CA GLY A 124 12.23 2.02 -6.34
C GLY A 124 12.62 3.46 -6.69
N LEU A 125 13.13 4.24 -5.73
CA LEU A 125 13.63 5.59 -6.00
C LEU A 125 14.85 5.59 -6.92
N ILE A 126 15.79 4.67 -6.72
CA ILE A 126 16.96 4.52 -7.60
C ILE A 126 16.51 4.19 -9.02
N SER A 127 15.56 3.27 -9.18
CA SER A 127 15.01 2.93 -10.49
C SER A 127 14.41 4.15 -11.17
N ILE A 128 13.59 4.94 -10.47
CA ILE A 128 13.02 6.19 -11.04
C ILE A 128 14.13 7.16 -11.46
N PHE A 129 15.13 7.36 -10.61
CA PHE A 129 16.25 8.27 -10.88
C PHE A 129 17.08 7.83 -12.11
N GLN A 130 17.32 6.53 -12.27
CA GLN A 130 18.07 5.96 -13.40
C GLN A 130 17.42 6.21 -14.76
N PHE A 131 16.11 6.38 -14.84
CA PHE A 131 15.43 6.71 -16.10
C PHE A 131 15.51 8.20 -16.47
N ILE A 132 15.77 9.07 -15.48
CA ILE A 132 15.85 10.53 -15.66
C ILE A 132 17.26 10.95 -16.10
N MET A 133 18.28 10.23 -15.64
CA MET A 133 19.69 10.49 -15.96
C MET A 133 20.17 9.87 -17.28
#